data_AF-A0AAW7QHR9-F1
#
_entry.id   AF-A0AAW7QHR9-F1
#
_cell.length_a   1.000
_cell.length_b   1.000
_cell.length_c   1.000
_cell.angle_alpha   90.00
_cell.angle_beta   90.00
_cell.angle_gamma   90.00
#
_symmetry.space_group_name_H-M   'P 1'
#
loop_
_entity.id
_entity.type
_entity.pdbx_description
1 polymer ?
#
loop_
_entity_poly.entity_id
_entity_poly.type
_entity_poly.pdbx_seq_one_letter_code
_entity_poly.pdbx_strand_id
1 'polypeptide(L)' 'IQLWENKLNNRPRKCLDWKTPYEVFYGESMHLI' A
#
# COMPACT_ATOMS: atom_id res chain seq x y z
N ILE A 1 11.34 13.20 1.29
CA ILE A 1 9.97 13.04 1.82
C ILE A 1 9.23 11.98 0.99
N GLN A 2 9.04 12.20 -0.31
CA GLN A 2 8.38 11.28 -1.27
C GLN A 2 8.87 9.81 -1.24
N LEU A 3 10.17 9.56 -1.11
CA LEU A 3 10.71 8.18 -1.03
C LEU A 3 10.14 7.39 0.15
N TRP A 4 10.00 8.03 1.31
CA TRP A 4 9.54 7.38 2.53
C TRP A 4 8.03 7.17 2.51
N GLU A 5 7.29 8.14 1.98
CA GLU A 5 5.84 8.04 1.74
C GLU A 5 5.54 6.86 0.81
N ASN A 6 6.25 6.74 -0.31
CA ASN A 6 6.08 5.62 -1.22
C ASN A 6 6.38 4.28 -0.56
N LYS A 7 7.43 4.20 0.27
CA LYS A 7 7.74 2.97 1.02
C LYS A 7 6.66 2.61 2.04
N LEU A 8 6.04 3.60 2.68
CA LEU A 8 4.97 3.36 3.66
C LEU A 8 3.66 2.97 2.98
N ASN A 9 3.27 3.69 1.94
CA ASN A 9 1.98 3.51 1.28
C ASN A 9 1.89 2.23 0.45
N ASN A 10 3.02 1.74 -0.08
CA ASN A 10 3.10 0.50 -0.85
C ASN A 10 3.53 -0.71 -0.02
N ARG A 11 3.55 -0.62 1.31
CA ARG A 11 3.95 -1.72 2.18
C ARG A 11 2.74 -2.51 2.66
N PRO A 12 2.65 -3.82 2.37
CA PRO A 12 1.67 -4.73 2.96
C PRO A 12 1.67 -4.69 4.50
N ARG A 13 0.49 -4.60 5.12
CA ARG A 13 0.34 -4.57 6.58
C ARG A 13 -0.57 -5.71 7.04
N LYS A 14 -0.12 -6.47 8.05
CA LYS A 14 -0.89 -7.56 8.66
C LYS A 14 -2.28 -7.13 9.14
N CYS A 15 -2.40 -5.91 9.67
CA CYS A 15 -3.66 -5.35 10.16
C CYS A 15 -4.63 -4.91 9.05
N LEU A 16 -4.21 -4.94 7.78
CA LEU A 16 -5.00 -4.62 6.60
C LEU A 16 -5.22 -5.88 5.73
N ASP A 17 -5.23 -7.07 6.34
CA ASP A 17 -5.26 -8.35 5.63
C ASP A 17 -4.17 -8.48 4.56
N TRP A 18 -2.97 -8.00 4.91
CA TRP A 18 -1.80 -7.92 4.01
C TRP A 18 -1.95 -6.99 2.80
N LYS A 19 -2.98 -6.15 2.74
CA LYS A 19 -3.08 -5.05 1.77
C LYS A 19 -2.15 -3.90 2.14
N THR A 20 -1.80 -3.10 1.15
CA THR A 20 -1.07 -1.85 1.35
C THR A 20 -2.04 -0.71 1.75
N PRO A 21 -1.56 0.31 2.48
CA PRO A 21 -2.38 1.49 2.77
C PRO A 21 -2.95 2.16 1.51
N TYR A 22 -2.19 2.17 0.41
CA TYR A 22 -2.66 2.68 -0.87
C TYR A 22 -3.88 1.91 -1.38
N GLU A 23 -3.81 0.57 -1.41
CA GLU A 23 -4.90 -0.27 -1.91
C GLU A 23 -6.19 -0.11 -1.09
N VAL A 24 -6.05 0.04 0.22
CA VAL A 24 -7.20 0.27 1.11
C VAL A 24 -7.81 1.66 0.87
N PHE A 25 -6.98 2.68 0.64
CA PHE A 25 -7.44 4.05 0.46
C PHE A 25 -8.11 4.27 -0.90
N TYR A 26 -7.52 3.76 -1.98
CA TYR A 26 -8.03 3.94 -3.34
C TYR A 26 -9.01 2.84 -3.76
N GLY A 27 -9.08 1.72 -3.02
CA GLY A 27 -9.92 0.57 -3.38
C GLY A 27 -9.41 -0.20 -4.61
N GLU A 28 -8.22 0.12 -5.09
CA GLU A 28 -7.54 -0.52 -6.22
C GLU A 28 -6.53 -1.53 -5.70
N SER A 29 -6.34 -2.66 -6.39
CA SER A 29 -5.27 -3.57 -6.02
C SER A 29 -4.02 -3.27 -6.85
N MET A 30 -2.87 -3.17 -6.17
CA MET A 30 -1.56 -3.03 -6.77
C MET A 30 -1.06 -4.41 -7.20
N HIS A 31 -1.80 -5.10 -8.06
CA HIS A 31 -1.28 -6.28 -8.75
C HIS A 31 -0.30 -5.77 -9.81
N LEU A 32 0.98 -6.03 -9.58
CA LEU A 32 2.08 -5.67 -10.46
C LEU A 32 1.84 -6.23 -11.87
N ILE A 33 2.05 -5.38 -12.88
CA ILE A 33 2.60 -5.82 -14.17
C ILE A 33 3.99 -6.40 -13.93
#